data_AF-A0A7C3UFQ7-F1
#
_entry.id   AF-A0A7C3UFQ7-F1
#
_cell.length_a   1.000
_cell.length_b   1.000
_cell.length_c   1.000
_cell.angle_alpha   90.00
_cell.angle_beta   90.00
_cell.angle_gamma   90.00
#
_symmetry.space_group_name_H-M   'P 1'
#
loop_
_entity.id
_entity.type
_entity.pdbx_description
1 polymer ?
#
loop_
_entity_poly.entity_id
_entity_poly.type
_entity_poly.pdbx_seq_one_letter_code
_entity_poly.pdbx_strand_id
1 'polypeptide(L)'
;MNKSVTLKKALGTFRHDRDKEIYIPGQYIDRIKIPKGIRKDTKLFWKITVPPILSLKLIQQQDIVILHQAFHILDDALRIREMKNNMQITEDPQTYIMLSRQESKLIEKFEQILRRFYVTPKERFRIFSYLQELQQKQKEKDTIDELILS
;
A
#
# COMPACT_ATOMS: atom_id res chain seq x y z
N MET A 1 -14.88 -2.50 21.96
CA MET A 1 -16.31 -2.62 21.59
C MET A 1 -16.42 -2.71 20.08
N ASN A 2 -17.10 -3.74 19.57
CA ASN A 2 -17.30 -3.92 18.13
C ASN A 2 -18.42 -3.01 17.61
N LYS A 3 -18.16 -2.33 16.49
CA LYS A 3 -19.13 -1.45 15.81
C LYS A 3 -20.08 -2.30 14.97
N SER A 4 -21.38 -2.01 15.00
CA SER A 4 -22.40 -2.73 14.21
C SER A 4 -22.13 -2.64 12.71
N VAL A 5 -22.62 -3.61 11.92
CA VAL A 5 -22.53 -3.60 10.44
C VAL A 5 -23.05 -2.29 9.86
N THR A 6 -24.16 -1.78 10.41
CA THR A 6 -24.74 -0.47 10.04
C THR A 6 -23.77 0.67 10.29
N LEU A 7 -23.10 0.68 11.45
CA LEU A 7 -22.08 1.68 11.78
C LEU A 7 -20.84 1.52 10.88
N LYS A 8 -20.44 0.30 10.53
CA LYS A 8 -19.33 0.07 9.60
C LYS A 8 -19.64 0.56 8.19
N LYS A 9 -20.86 0.35 7.70
CA LYS A 9 -21.35 0.88 6.41
C LYS A 9 -21.38 2.40 6.40
N ALA A 10 -21.93 3.01 7.46
CA ALA A 10 -21.96 4.47 7.62
C ALA A 10 -20.55 5.09 7.74
N LEU A 11 -19.58 4.34 8.27
CA LEU A 11 -18.19 4.75 8.36
C LEU A 11 -17.35 4.39 7.12
N GLY A 12 -17.90 3.67 6.14
CA GLY A 12 -17.17 3.18 4.97
C GLY A 12 -16.26 1.97 5.23
N THR A 13 -16.08 1.57 6.48
CA THR A 13 -15.22 0.46 6.91
C THR A 13 -15.79 -0.94 6.61
N PHE A 14 -16.99 -1.03 6.01
CA PHE A 14 -17.65 -2.30 5.72
C PHE A 14 -16.97 -3.02 4.55
N ARG A 15 -16.60 -4.27 4.77
CA ARG A 15 -15.97 -5.13 3.77
C ARG A 15 -16.79 -6.37 3.52
N HIS A 16 -17.16 -6.58 2.26
CA HIS A 16 -18.14 -7.61 1.93
C HIS A 16 -17.65 -9.02 2.24
N ASP A 17 -16.35 -9.26 2.11
CA ASP A 17 -15.65 -10.52 2.40
C ASP A 17 -15.41 -10.77 3.89
N ARG A 18 -15.40 -9.73 4.74
CA ARG A 18 -15.15 -9.86 6.20
C ARG A 18 -16.38 -9.69 7.08
N ASP A 19 -17.39 -8.98 6.61
CA ASP A 19 -18.57 -8.62 7.40
C ASP A 19 -19.83 -9.42 7.00
N LYS A 20 -19.78 -10.28 5.97
CA LYS A 20 -20.84 -11.26 5.65
C LYS A 20 -20.60 -12.64 6.27
N GLU A 21 -19.35 -13.08 6.36
CA GLU A 21 -18.98 -14.38 6.94
C GLU A 21 -18.66 -14.20 8.42
N ILE A 22 -19.00 -15.22 9.21
CA ILE A 22 -18.90 -15.27 10.67
C ILE A 22 -17.60 -14.60 11.14
N TYR A 23 -17.76 -13.46 11.84
CA TYR A 23 -16.66 -12.65 12.33
C TYR A 23 -15.82 -13.46 13.32
N ILE A 24 -14.69 -13.98 12.87
CA ILE A 24 -13.65 -14.48 13.77
C ILE A 24 -12.95 -13.24 14.35
N PRO A 25 -12.93 -13.04 15.67
CA PRO A 25 -12.20 -11.94 16.30
C PRO A 25 -10.70 -12.15 16.09
N GLY A 26 -10.19 -11.72 14.94
CA GLY A 26 -8.77 -11.71 14.64
C GLY A 26 -8.08 -10.55 15.34
N GLN A 27 -6.92 -10.81 15.95
CA GLN A 27 -6.04 -9.75 16.42
C GLN A 27 -5.64 -8.87 15.22
N TYR A 28 -5.91 -7.58 15.31
CA TYR A 28 -5.43 -6.62 14.32
C TYR A 28 -3.92 -6.51 14.44
N ILE A 29 -3.24 -6.39 13.31
CA ILE A 29 -1.79 -6.34 13.28
C ILE A 29 -1.31 -4.91 13.23
N ASP A 30 -0.42 -4.58 14.15
CA ASP A 30 0.19 -3.26 14.25
C ASP A 30 1.53 -3.19 13.49
N ARG A 31 2.13 -4.35 13.17
CA ARG A 31 3.45 -4.45 12.51
C ARG A 31 3.51 -5.64 11.56
N ILE A 32 3.95 -5.39 10.32
CA ILE A 32 4.21 -6.44 9.32
C ILE A 32 5.65 -6.32 8.85
N LYS A 33 6.35 -7.46 8.80
CA LYS A 33 7.70 -7.52 8.22
C LYS A 33 7.64 -7.33 6.71
N ILE A 34 8.61 -6.61 6.17
CA ILE A 34 8.82 -6.49 4.72
C ILE A 34 8.98 -7.90 4.13
N PRO A 35 8.32 -8.23 3.00
CA PRO A 35 8.48 -9.52 2.36
C PRO A 35 9.94 -9.74 1.94
N LYS A 36 10.40 -10.99 2.05
CA LYS A 36 11.75 -11.37 1.62
C LYS A 36 11.79 -11.40 0.08
N GLY A 37 12.98 -11.23 -0.50
CA GLY A 37 13.18 -11.40 -1.94
C GLY A 37 12.76 -10.25 -2.85
N ILE A 38 12.16 -9.17 -2.33
CA ILE A 38 11.85 -7.96 -3.12
C ILE A 38 13.07 -7.01 -3.21
N ARG A 39 13.14 -6.22 -4.28
CA ARG A 39 14.23 -5.27 -4.58
C ARG A 39 14.15 -3.98 -3.75
N LYS A 40 15.22 -3.19 -3.77
CA LYS A 40 15.39 -1.99 -2.91
C LYS A 40 14.33 -0.91 -3.16
N ASP A 41 14.00 -0.67 -4.41
CA ASP A 41 12.93 0.21 -4.89
C ASP A 41 11.56 -0.22 -4.34
N THR A 42 11.21 -1.49 -4.46
CA THR A 42 9.95 -2.03 -3.91
C THR A 42 9.88 -1.92 -2.38
N LYS A 43 11.01 -2.11 -1.69
CA LYS A 43 11.10 -1.87 -0.23
C LYS A 43 10.83 -0.41 0.14
N LEU A 44 11.22 0.54 -0.71
CA LEU A 44 10.93 1.96 -0.48
C LEU A 44 9.42 2.20 -0.55
N PHE A 45 8.75 1.67 -1.57
CA PHE A 45 7.28 1.71 -1.66
C PHE A 45 6.63 1.08 -0.44
N TRP A 46 7.10 -0.08 0.04
CA TRP A 46 6.58 -0.71 1.25
C TRP A 46 6.62 0.24 2.45
N LYS A 47 7.77 0.90 2.67
CA LYS A 47 7.96 1.82 3.80
C LYS A 47 7.04 3.04 3.74
N ILE A 48 6.65 3.47 2.56
CA ILE A 48 5.73 4.62 2.38
C ILE A 48 4.27 4.16 2.52
N THR A 49 3.94 3.02 1.94
CA THR A 49 2.54 2.59 1.76
C THR A 49 1.99 1.79 2.93
N VAL A 50 2.77 0.87 3.50
CA VAL A 50 2.25 -0.08 4.49
C VAL A 50 2.01 0.54 5.88
N PRO A 51 2.87 1.43 6.42
CA PRO A 51 2.60 2.04 7.73
C PRO A 51 1.27 2.80 7.80
N PRO A 52 0.88 3.61 6.79
CA PRO A 52 -0.46 4.21 6.75
C PRO A 52 -1.60 3.18 6.67
N ILE A 53 -1.40 2.02 6.04
CA ILE A 53 -2.43 0.97 6.01
C ILE A 53 -2.58 0.32 7.40
N LEU A 54 -1.47 0.09 8.10
CA LEU A 54 -1.49 -0.49 9.45
C LEU A 54 -2.10 0.45 10.49
N SER A 55 -1.90 1.77 10.36
CA SER A 55 -2.48 2.75 11.30
C SER A 55 -4.01 2.73 11.34
N LEU A 56 -4.66 2.23 10.28
CA LEU A 56 -6.11 2.08 10.21
C LEU A 56 -6.64 0.97 11.12
N LYS A 57 -5.77 0.07 11.60
CA LYS A 57 -6.13 -1.11 12.42
C LYS A 57 -7.24 -1.95 11.78
N LEU A 58 -7.13 -2.15 10.47
CA LEU A 58 -8.05 -2.96 9.68
C LEU A 58 -7.42 -4.27 9.18
N ILE A 59 -6.10 -4.46 9.30
CA ILE A 59 -5.43 -5.67 8.80
C ILE A 59 -5.48 -6.81 9.84
N GLN A 60 -5.83 -8.01 9.38
CA GLN A 60 -5.76 -9.28 10.11
C GLN A 60 -4.62 -10.17 9.58
N GLN A 61 -4.30 -11.23 10.33
CA GLN A 61 -3.22 -12.18 10.01
C GLN A 61 -3.28 -12.71 8.57
N GLN A 62 -4.49 -13.07 8.12
CA GLN A 62 -4.74 -13.58 6.77
C GLN A 62 -4.43 -12.56 5.67
N ASP A 63 -4.55 -11.26 5.94
CA ASP A 63 -4.30 -10.24 4.93
C ASP A 63 -2.80 -9.97 4.74
N ILE A 64 -1.92 -10.43 5.66
CA ILE A 64 -0.46 -10.32 5.49
C ILE A 64 -0.03 -10.98 4.18
N VAL A 65 -0.52 -12.20 3.93
CA VAL A 65 -0.13 -12.99 2.75
C VAL A 65 -0.55 -12.28 1.47
N ILE A 66 -1.76 -11.71 1.45
CA ILE A 66 -2.30 -10.96 0.33
C ILE A 66 -1.48 -9.68 0.10
N LEU A 67 -1.12 -8.97 1.17
CA LEU A 67 -0.30 -7.76 1.09
C LEU A 67 1.13 -8.08 0.60
N HIS A 68 1.74 -9.17 1.10
CA HIS A 68 3.04 -9.64 0.60
C HIS A 68 2.98 -9.96 -0.89
N GLN A 69 1.95 -10.66 -1.32
CA GLN A 69 1.74 -10.98 -2.73
C GLN A 69 1.61 -9.71 -3.59
N ALA A 70 0.91 -8.69 -3.11
CA ALA A 70 0.81 -7.41 -3.82
C ALA A 70 2.19 -6.79 -4.08
N PHE A 71 3.06 -6.77 -3.08
CA PHE A 71 4.40 -6.18 -3.23
C PHE A 71 5.34 -7.04 -4.08
N HIS A 72 5.16 -8.36 -4.14
CA HIS A 72 5.84 -9.19 -5.13
C HIS A 72 5.38 -8.88 -6.57
N ILE A 73 4.08 -8.65 -6.78
CA ILE A 73 3.54 -8.24 -8.08
C ILE A 73 4.10 -6.88 -8.50
N LEU A 74 4.22 -5.92 -7.58
CA LEU A 74 4.86 -4.63 -7.85
C LEU A 74 6.34 -4.81 -8.21
N ASP A 75 7.07 -5.66 -7.49
CA ASP A 75 8.48 -5.96 -7.78
C ASP A 75 8.66 -6.51 -9.20
N ASP A 76 7.79 -7.44 -9.61
CA ASP A 76 7.76 -7.99 -10.96
C ASP A 76 7.46 -6.92 -12.02
N ALA A 77 6.50 -6.02 -11.74
CA ALA A 77 6.19 -4.92 -12.64
C ALA A 77 7.39 -3.97 -12.84
N LEU A 78 8.08 -3.62 -11.75
CA LEU A 78 9.25 -2.75 -11.80
C LEU A 78 10.44 -3.43 -12.52
N ARG A 79 10.58 -4.75 -12.41
CA ARG A 79 11.57 -5.52 -13.17
C ARG A 79 11.27 -5.51 -14.67
N ILE A 80 10.01 -5.68 -15.06
CA ILE A 80 9.60 -5.57 -16.47
C ILE A 80 9.83 -4.15 -16.99
N ARG A 81 9.52 -3.12 -16.20
CA ARG A 81 9.80 -1.73 -16.56
C ARG A 81 11.27 -1.50 -16.83
N GLU A 82 12.15 -2.04 -15.99
CA GLU A 82 13.60 -1.93 -16.17
C GLU A 82 14.07 -2.66 -17.45
N MET A 83 13.59 -3.89 -17.70
CA MET A 83 13.86 -4.61 -18.94
C MET A 83 13.43 -3.79 -20.17
N LYS A 84 12.24 -3.21 -20.11
CA LYS A 84 11.68 -2.36 -21.16
C LYS A 84 12.52 -1.10 -21.41
N ASN A 85 12.97 -0.44 -20.34
CA ASN A 85 13.78 0.78 -20.43
C ASN A 85 15.17 0.52 -21.02
N ASN A 86 15.69 -0.70 -20.86
CA ASN A 86 16.97 -1.12 -21.41
C ASN A 86 16.88 -1.64 -22.86
N MET A 87 15.66 -1.73 -23.42
CA MET A 87 15.45 -2.14 -24.82
C MET A 87 15.32 -0.92 -25.73
N GLN A 88 15.91 -1.00 -26.92
CA GLN A 88 15.61 -0.04 -27.99
C GLN A 88 14.32 -0.44 -28.69
N ILE A 89 13.32 0.45 -28.66
CA ILE A 89 11.98 0.21 -29.24
C ILE A 89 12.06 -0.16 -30.74
N THR A 90 13.01 0.42 -31.45
CA THR A 90 13.22 0.23 -32.89
C THR A 90 13.77 -1.14 -33.25
N GLU A 91 14.45 -1.82 -32.34
CA GLU A 91 15.08 -3.12 -32.58
C GLU A 91 14.11 -4.29 -32.37
N ASP A 92 13.23 -4.20 -31.37
CA ASP A 92 12.21 -5.23 -31.11
C ASP A 92 10.89 -4.62 -30.57
N PRO A 93 10.07 -4.04 -31.46
CA PRO A 93 8.83 -3.38 -31.08
C PRO A 93 7.78 -4.36 -30.53
N GLN A 94 7.78 -5.62 -30.96
CA GLN A 94 6.79 -6.61 -30.51
C GLN A 94 7.04 -7.01 -29.06
N THR A 95 8.28 -7.31 -28.70
CA THR A 95 8.64 -7.60 -27.31
C THR A 95 8.42 -6.38 -26.42
N TYR A 96 8.74 -5.17 -26.89
CA TYR A 96 8.47 -3.95 -26.14
C TYR A 96 6.96 -3.77 -25.84
N ILE A 97 6.09 -3.98 -26.82
CA ILE A 97 4.63 -3.92 -26.66
C ILE A 97 4.15 -5.00 -25.69
N MET A 98 4.68 -6.23 -25.80
CA MET A 98 4.34 -7.34 -24.91
C MET A 98 4.70 -7.01 -23.45
N LEU A 99 5.93 -6.55 -23.20
CA LEU A 99 6.40 -6.16 -21.87
C LEU A 99 5.57 -4.99 -21.32
N SER A 100 5.24 -4.00 -22.15
CA SER A 100 4.37 -2.88 -21.75
C SER A 100 2.99 -3.35 -21.30
N ARG A 101 2.37 -4.29 -22.04
CA ARG A 101 1.08 -4.87 -21.66
C ARG A 101 1.18 -5.67 -20.36
N GLN A 102 2.25 -6.42 -20.18
CA GLN A 102 2.47 -7.22 -18.98
C GLN A 102 2.71 -6.34 -17.75
N GLU A 103 3.52 -5.28 -17.88
CA GLU A 103 3.72 -4.27 -16.84
C GLU A 103 2.37 -3.67 -16.39
N SER A 104 1.56 -3.18 -17.34
CA SER A 104 0.26 -2.59 -17.04
C SER A 104 -0.67 -3.56 -16.31
N LYS A 105 -0.72 -4.83 -16.74
CA LYS A 105 -1.52 -5.87 -16.06
C LYS A 105 -1.08 -6.12 -14.62
N LEU A 106 0.23 -6.14 -14.36
CA LEU A 106 0.75 -6.32 -13.01
C LEU A 106 0.47 -5.11 -12.13
N ILE A 107 0.64 -3.89 -12.65
CA ILE A 107 0.28 -2.66 -11.93
C ILE A 107 -1.21 -2.64 -11.61
N GLU A 108 -2.07 -2.97 -12.57
CA GLU A 108 -3.51 -3.03 -12.35
C GLU A 108 -3.86 -4.06 -11.26
N LYS A 109 -3.26 -5.25 -11.30
CA LYS A 109 -3.47 -6.28 -10.29
C LYS A 109 -2.97 -5.84 -8.90
N PHE A 110 -1.82 -5.18 -8.84
CA PHE A 110 -1.30 -4.58 -7.61
C PHE A 110 -2.28 -3.55 -7.04
N GLU A 111 -2.78 -2.64 -7.87
CA GLU A 111 -3.78 -1.65 -7.46
C GLU A 111 -5.09 -2.30 -7.02
N GLN A 112 -5.59 -3.30 -7.74
CA GLN A 112 -6.81 -4.03 -7.37
C GLN A 112 -6.68 -4.68 -5.99
N ILE A 113 -5.53 -5.31 -5.70
CA ILE A 113 -5.26 -5.88 -4.39
C ILE A 113 -5.14 -4.76 -3.35
N LEU A 114 -4.37 -3.71 -3.63
CA LEU A 114 -4.20 -2.59 -2.71
C LEU A 114 -5.50 -1.84 -2.44
N ARG A 115 -6.45 -1.75 -3.38
CA ARG A 115 -7.79 -1.20 -3.14
C ARG A 115 -8.58 -1.98 -2.10
N ARG A 116 -8.26 -3.25 -1.89
CA ARG A 116 -8.82 -4.03 -0.77
C ARG A 116 -8.27 -3.57 0.56
N PHE A 117 -7.10 -2.95 0.62
CA PHE A 117 -6.46 -2.44 1.84
C PHE A 117 -6.67 -0.96 2.05
N TYR A 118 -6.65 -0.22 0.95
CA TYR A 118 -7.05 1.16 0.91
C TYR A 118 -8.52 1.28 1.19
N VAL A 119 -8.75 2.37 1.84
CA VAL A 119 -9.91 2.63 2.62
C VAL A 119 -10.71 3.70 1.89
N THR A 120 -11.99 3.79 2.23
CA THR A 120 -12.96 4.66 1.58
C THR A 120 -12.46 6.10 1.48
N PRO A 121 -13.04 6.95 0.60
CA PRO A 121 -12.66 8.37 0.49
C PRO A 121 -12.47 9.08 1.85
N LYS A 122 -13.28 8.73 2.86
CA LYS A 122 -13.22 9.24 4.25
C LYS A 122 -11.92 8.88 4.98
N GLU A 123 -11.39 7.71 4.71
CA GLU A 123 -10.20 7.20 5.38
C GLU A 123 -8.93 7.53 4.56
N ARG A 124 -9.04 7.69 3.23
CA ARG A 124 -8.04 8.42 2.43
C ARG A 124 -7.84 9.84 2.94
N PHE A 125 -8.93 10.52 3.30
CA PHE A 125 -8.86 11.83 3.97
C PHE A 125 -8.15 11.74 5.33
N ARG A 126 -8.44 10.73 6.16
CA ARG A 126 -7.71 10.52 7.43
C ARG A 126 -6.22 10.25 7.24
N ILE A 127 -5.84 9.44 6.25
CA ILE A 127 -4.43 9.21 5.90
C ILE A 127 -3.78 10.51 5.44
N PHE A 128 -4.45 11.28 4.60
CA PHE A 128 -3.98 12.58 4.14
C PHE A 128 -3.76 13.55 5.32
N SER A 129 -4.73 13.67 6.23
CA SER A 129 -4.60 14.47 7.45
C SER A 129 -3.43 14.00 8.33
N TYR A 130 -3.27 12.69 8.51
CA TYR A 130 -2.16 12.12 9.28
C TYR A 130 -0.79 12.39 8.65
N LEU A 131 -0.68 12.31 7.32
CA LEU A 131 0.55 12.64 6.61
C LEU A 131 0.89 14.14 6.69
N GLN A 132 -0.12 15.02 6.66
CA GLN A 132 0.10 16.45 6.89
C GLN A 132 0.56 16.73 8.33
N GLU A 133 -0.04 16.10 9.33
CA GLU A 133 0.40 16.23 10.73
C GLU A 133 1.84 15.75 10.93
N LEU A 134 2.25 14.67 10.27
CA LEU A 134 3.65 14.21 10.30
C LEU A 134 4.61 15.20 9.66
N GLN A 135 4.24 15.79 8.50
CA GLN A 135 5.05 16.84 7.86
C GLN A 135 5.16 18.10 8.72
N GLN A 136 4.08 18.49 9.40
CA GLN A 136 4.05 19.64 10.30
C GLN A 136 5.00 19.42 11.48
N LYS A 137 4.91 18.26 12.14
CA LYS A 137 5.79 17.89 13.26
C LYS A 137 7.26 17.78 12.86
N GLN A 138 7.53 17.32 11.63
CA GLN A 138 8.88 17.27 11.10
C GLN A 138 9.44 18.69 10.93
N LYS A 139 8.67 19.60 10.32
CA LYS A 139 9.06 21.01 10.17
C LYS A 139 9.28 21.71 11.51
N GLU A 140 8.40 21.51 12.48
CA GLU A 140 8.55 22.06 13.82
C GLU A 140 9.84 21.58 14.49
N LYS A 141 10.16 20.29 14.32
CA LYS A 141 11.40 19.72 14.84
C LYS A 141 12.65 20.32 14.16
N ASP A 142 12.63 20.42 12.83
CA ASP A 142 13.72 21.01 12.06
C ASP A 142 13.94 22.50 12.43
N THR A 143 12.86 23.22 12.77
CA THR A 143 12.91 24.64 13.19
C THR A 143 13.51 24.81 14.59
N ILE A 144 13.19 23.89 15.52
CA ILE A 144 13.78 23.86 16.86
C ILE A 144 15.27 23.54 16.77
N ASP A 145 15.67 22.60 15.92
CA ASP A 145 17.07 22.22 15.74
C ASP A 145 17.91 23.38 15.15
N GLU A 146 17.35 24.21 14.25
CA GLU A 146 18.00 25.44 13.76
C GLU A 146 18.14 26.53 14.84
N LEU A 147 17.15 26.67 15.73
CA LEU A 147 17.17 27.63 16.85
C LEU A 147 18.14 27.26 17.97
N ILE A 148 18.50 25.98 18.10
CA ILE A 148 19.48 25.51 19.10
C ILE A 148 20.92 25.62 18.57
N LEU A 149 21.09 25.67 17.24
CA LEU A 149 22.39 25.77 16.57
C LEU A 149 22.77 27.20 16.15
N SER A 150 21.90 28.18 16.40
CA SER A 150 22.13 29.63 16.20
C SER A 150 22.41 30.35 17.52
#